data_AF-A0A521TXU9-F1
#
_entry.id   AF-A0A521TXU9-F1
#
_cell.length_a   1.000
_cell.length_b   1.000
_cell.length_c   1.000
_cell.angle_alpha   90.00
_cell.angle_beta   90.00
_cell.angle_gamma   90.00
#
_symmetry.space_group_name_H-M   'P 1'
#
loop_
_entity.id
_entity.type
_entity.pdbx_description
1 polymer ?
#
loop_
_entity_poly.entity_id
_entity_poly.type
_entity_poly.pdbx_seq_one_letter_code
_entity_poly.pdbx_strand_id
1 'polypeptide(L)'
;MTDFPRGRDVSFVLSVDQAKTIMERAQAEWGADIDSPSTSRVAVIRLFMGGRSQNARERNRRAVGAFHIRWHAPTGDQATIERLEWDPERGGSDEEVRQVIDVLAGWRLAR
;
A
#
# COMPACT_ATOMS: atom_id res chain seq x y z
N MET A 1 -12.61 -7.90 6.90
CA MET A 1 -12.76 -8.81 5.76
C MET A 1 -11.59 -8.52 4.84
N THR A 2 -10.70 -9.48 4.60
CA THR A 2 -9.58 -9.28 3.67
C THR A 2 -10.10 -9.29 2.24
N ASP A 3 -9.96 -8.17 1.54
CA ASP A 3 -10.40 -7.96 0.14
C ASP A 3 -9.67 -8.87 -0.86
N PHE A 4 -8.59 -9.53 -0.41
CA PHE A 4 -7.66 -10.29 -1.24
C PHE A 4 -7.56 -11.75 -0.77
N PRO A 5 -7.52 -12.73 -1.70
CA PRO A 5 -7.43 -14.15 -1.37
C PRO A 5 -6.03 -14.59 -0.91
N ARG A 6 -4.99 -13.79 -1.17
CA ARG A 6 -3.63 -14.05 -0.70
C ARG A 6 -3.09 -12.87 0.09
N GLY A 7 -2.24 -13.18 1.06
CA GLY A 7 -1.49 -12.19 1.81
C GLY A 7 -0.43 -12.84 2.68
N ARG A 8 0.53 -12.04 3.12
CA ARG A 8 1.54 -12.45 4.08
C ARG A 8 1.93 -11.28 4.97
N ASP A 9 2.37 -11.62 6.17
CA ASP A 9 2.91 -10.65 7.10
C ASP A 9 4.38 -10.37 6.77
N VAL A 10 4.77 -9.11 6.96
CA VAL A 10 6.12 -8.58 6.72
C VAL A 10 6.48 -7.61 7.85
N SER A 11 7.73 -7.17 7.93
CA SER A 11 8.14 -6.19 8.93
C SER A 11 9.15 -5.23 8.32
N PHE A 12 8.70 -4.38 7.40
CA PHE A 12 9.55 -3.33 6.84
C PHE A 12 9.40 -2.06 7.65
N VAL A 13 10.43 -1.74 8.44
CA VAL A 13 10.45 -0.52 9.26
C VAL A 13 10.96 0.65 8.41
N LEU A 14 10.19 1.73 8.44
CA LEU A 14 10.41 2.98 7.75
C LEU A 14 10.41 4.12 8.78
N SER A 15 10.99 5.27 8.46
CA SER A 15 10.67 6.49 9.20
C SER A 15 9.23 6.93 8.90
N VAL A 16 8.62 7.68 9.82
CA VAL A 16 7.31 8.29 9.58
C VAL A 16 7.32 9.16 8.32
N ASP A 17 8.40 9.90 8.05
CA ASP A 17 8.55 10.73 6.85
C ASP A 17 8.56 9.91 5.56
N GLN A 18 9.24 8.77 5.57
CA GLN A 18 9.26 7.84 4.43
C GLN A 18 7.87 7.27 4.16
N ALA A 19 7.16 6.84 5.21
CA ALA A 19 5.80 6.33 5.07
C ALA A 19 4.81 7.40 4.59
N LYS A 20 4.95 8.66 5.05
CA LYS A 20 4.18 9.80 4.54
C LYS A 20 4.42 10.02 3.04
N THR A 21 5.68 10.01 2.62
CA THR A 21 6.07 10.17 1.21
C THR A 21 5.43 9.09 0.32
N ILE A 22 5.46 7.83 0.76
CA ILE A 22 4.81 6.70 0.05
C ILE A 22 3.30 6.96 -0.08
N MET A 23 2.66 7.42 1.00
CA MET A 23 1.23 7.70 1.00
C MET A 23 0.83 8.87 0.09
N GLU A 24 1.56 9.98 0.15
CA GLU A 24 1.31 11.14 -0.72
C GLU A 24 1.43 10.76 -2.19
N ARG A 25 2.43 9.95 -2.55
CA ARG A 25 2.61 9.45 -3.93
C ARG A 25 1.51 8.47 -4.34
N ALA A 26 1.10 7.58 -3.45
CA ALA A 26 0.00 6.65 -3.72
C ALA A 26 -1.34 7.39 -3.93
N GLN A 27 -1.59 8.44 -3.14
CA GLN A 27 -2.73 9.32 -3.30
C GLN A 27 -2.68 10.06 -4.65
N ALA A 28 -1.52 10.60 -5.02
CA ALA A 28 -1.34 11.34 -6.26
C ALA A 28 -1.49 10.45 -7.51
N GLU A 29 -0.95 9.22 -7.48
CA GLU A 29 -0.95 8.32 -8.64
C GLU A 29 -2.28 7.57 -8.84
N TRP A 30 -2.95 7.16 -7.75
CA TRP A 30 -4.14 6.28 -7.85
C TRP A 30 -5.38 6.79 -7.14
N GLY A 31 -5.31 7.97 -6.49
CA GLY A 31 -6.39 8.44 -5.64
C GLY A 31 -6.70 7.46 -4.51
N ALA A 32 -5.67 6.75 -4.03
CA ALA A 32 -5.80 5.66 -3.08
C ALA A 32 -6.77 6.04 -1.95
N ASP A 33 -7.80 5.22 -1.74
CA ASP A 33 -8.76 5.43 -0.67
C ASP A 33 -8.03 5.15 0.65
N ILE A 34 -7.60 6.21 1.31
CA ILE A 34 -7.07 6.13 2.66
C ILE A 34 -8.31 5.87 3.53
N ASP A 35 -8.59 4.59 3.79
CA ASP A 35 -9.37 4.23 4.97
C ASP A 35 -8.55 4.75 6.16
N SER A 36 -8.85 5.98 6.56
CA SER A 36 -8.36 6.61 7.77
C SER A 36 -9.52 6.57 8.76
N PRO A 37 -9.77 5.44 9.46
CA PRO A 37 -10.48 5.54 10.71
C PRO A 37 -9.53 6.36 11.57
N SER A 38 -9.96 7.54 11.99
CA SER A 38 -9.19 8.56 12.70
C SER A 38 -8.62 8.11 14.07
N THR A 39 -8.64 6.81 14.32
CA THR A 39 -8.21 6.05 15.51
C THR A 39 -7.36 4.83 15.17
N SER A 40 -7.25 4.41 13.91
CA SER A 40 -6.50 3.23 13.52
C SER A 40 -5.06 3.58 13.23
N ARG A 41 -4.14 2.95 13.96
CA ARG A 41 -2.69 3.03 13.73
C ARG A 41 -2.27 2.40 12.40
N VAL A 42 -3.21 2.04 11.52
CA VAL A 42 -2.95 1.26 10.30
C VAL A 42 -3.58 1.97 9.12
N ALA A 43 -2.79 2.24 8.09
CA ALA A 43 -3.23 2.72 6.79
C ALA A 43 -3.16 1.58 5.76
N VAL A 44 -4.19 1.46 4.93
CA VAL A 44 -4.24 0.43 3.87
C VAL A 44 -4.15 1.12 2.52
N ILE A 45 -3.14 0.75 1.72
CA ILE A 45 -2.97 1.28 0.36
C ILE A 45 -3.37 0.19 -0.61
N ARG A 46 -4.44 0.42 -1.39
CA ARG A 46 -4.94 -0.49 -2.42
C ARG A 46 -4.31 -0.15 -3.78
N LEU A 47 -3.84 -1.18 -4.49
CA LEU A 47 -3.14 -1.09 -5.77
C LEU A 47 -4.08 -1.47 -6.91
N PHE A 48 -4.07 -0.71 -8.00
CA PHE A 48 -4.94 -0.92 -9.16
C PHE A 48 -4.10 -1.05 -10.44
N MET A 49 -4.36 -2.05 -11.28
CA MET A 49 -3.71 -2.15 -12.60
C MET A 49 -4.23 -1.05 -13.55
N GLY A 50 -3.32 -0.48 -14.35
CA GLY A 50 -3.63 0.52 -15.39
C GLY A 50 -3.30 1.97 -15.01
N GLY A 51 -2.02 2.24 -14.71
CA GLY A 51 -1.52 3.56 -14.33
C GLY A 51 -1.90 4.71 -15.27
N ARG A 52 -2.04 5.90 -14.67
CA ARG A 52 -2.42 7.19 -15.26
C ARG A 52 -3.71 7.19 -16.10
N SER A 53 -4.86 7.20 -15.44
CA SER A 53 -6.04 7.83 -16.04
C SER A 53 -6.79 8.66 -14.99
N GLN A 54 -6.77 9.98 -15.20
CA GLN A 54 -7.51 11.02 -14.47
C GLN A 54 -9.03 10.91 -14.69
N ASN A 55 -9.60 9.72 -14.63
CA ASN A 55 -11.03 9.53 -14.81
C ASN A 55 -11.62 8.82 -13.59
N ALA A 56 -12.13 9.63 -12.67
CA ALA A 56 -13.02 9.27 -11.56
C ALA A 56 -14.34 8.58 -11.99
N ARG A 57 -14.41 8.06 -13.23
CA ARG A 57 -15.55 7.33 -13.81
C ARG A 57 -15.37 5.81 -13.83
N GLU A 58 -14.16 5.28 -13.59
CA GLU A 58 -13.94 3.84 -13.47
C GLU A 58 -13.94 3.37 -12.01
N ARG A 59 -15.07 3.54 -11.31
CA ARG A 59 -15.31 2.98 -9.96
C ARG A 59 -15.30 1.44 -9.89
N ASN A 60 -14.99 0.76 -10.99
CA ASN A 60 -14.96 -0.69 -11.12
C ASN A 60 -13.55 -1.27 -11.33
N ARG A 61 -12.49 -0.46 -11.27
CA ARG A 61 -11.14 -1.03 -11.20
C ARG A 61 -10.98 -1.71 -9.85
N ARG A 62 -10.93 -3.04 -9.91
CA ARG A 62 -10.75 -3.92 -8.77
C ARG A 62 -9.28 -3.88 -8.36
N ALA A 63 -9.01 -3.65 -7.09
CA ALA A 63 -7.64 -3.68 -6.59
C ALA A 63 -7.02 -5.06 -6.83
N VAL A 64 -5.74 -5.08 -7.18
CA VAL A 64 -4.94 -6.28 -7.44
C VAL A 64 -4.02 -6.65 -6.28
N GLY A 65 -3.79 -5.69 -5.37
CA GLY A 65 -3.14 -5.93 -4.10
C GLY A 65 -3.31 -4.76 -3.13
N ALA A 66 -2.80 -4.94 -1.92
CA ALA A 66 -2.73 -3.90 -0.92
C ALA A 66 -1.55 -4.12 0.02
N PHE A 67 -1.17 -3.06 0.73
CA PHE A 67 -0.25 -3.18 1.85
C PHE A 67 -0.68 -2.31 3.02
N HIS A 68 -0.34 -2.76 4.22
CA HIS A 68 -0.77 -2.18 5.48
C HIS A 68 0.42 -1.52 6.17
N ILE A 69 0.33 -0.22 6.43
CA ILE A 69 1.33 0.56 7.15
C ILE A 69 0.82 0.81 8.56
N ARG A 70 1.53 0.30 9.55
CA ARG A 70 1.34 0.63 10.95
C ARG A 70 2.18 1.83 11.37
N TRP A 71 1.53 2.92 11.78
CA TRP A 71 2.16 4.13 12.27
C TRP A 71 2.65 4.01 13.72
N HIS A 72 3.69 4.78 14.05
CA HIS A 72 4.28 4.86 15.38
C HIS A 72 4.69 3.48 15.93
N ALA A 73 5.26 2.65 15.05
CA ALA A 73 5.71 1.31 15.36
C ALA A 73 7.01 0.98 14.60
N PRO A 74 8.02 0.36 15.25
CA PRO A 74 8.02 -0.04 16.67
C PRO A 74 8.22 1.13 17.64
N THR A 75 8.70 2.28 17.16
CA THR A 75 8.88 3.51 17.95
C THR A 75 8.03 4.65 17.42
N GLY A 76 7.88 5.72 18.21
CA GLY A 76 7.06 6.89 17.87
C GLY A 76 7.44 7.57 16.55
N ASP A 77 8.69 7.47 16.12
CA ASP A 77 9.18 8.12 14.88
C ASP A 77 9.24 7.16 13.69
N GLN A 78 8.70 5.94 13.85
CA GLN A 78 8.74 4.89 12.84
C GLN A 78 7.36 4.46 12.38
N ALA A 79 7.32 3.88 11.19
CA ALA A 79 6.17 3.19 10.63
C ALA A 79 6.61 1.82 10.13
N THR A 80 5.74 0.83 10.18
CA THR A 80 6.05 -0.54 9.76
C THR A 80 5.05 -0.98 8.71
N ILE A 81 5.51 -1.37 7.51
CA ILE A 81 4.67 -2.17 6.63
C ILE A 81 4.59 -3.56 7.25
N GLU A 82 3.41 -3.93 7.74
CA GLU A 82 3.22 -5.16 8.52
C GLU A 82 2.59 -6.29 7.69
N ARG A 83 1.96 -5.96 6.56
CA ARG A 83 1.26 -6.94 5.74
C ARG A 83 1.18 -6.54 4.27
N LEU A 84 1.37 -7.51 3.39
CA LEU A 84 1.14 -7.41 1.95
C LEU A 84 0.00 -8.36 1.56
N GLU A 85 -0.88 -7.94 0.66
CA GLU A 85 -2.03 -8.70 0.19
C GLU A 85 -2.18 -8.59 -1.33
N TRP A 86 -2.65 -9.65 -1.99
CA TRP A 86 -2.78 -9.68 -3.45
C TRP A 86 -3.83 -10.67 -3.95
N ASP A 87 -4.29 -10.45 -5.17
CA ASP A 87 -5.20 -11.34 -5.87
C ASP A 87 -4.53 -11.91 -7.14
N PRO A 88 -4.05 -13.17 -7.12
CA PRO A 88 -3.45 -13.82 -8.29
C PRO A 88 -4.39 -13.92 -9.49
N GLU A 89 -5.70 -14.06 -9.26
CA GLU A 89 -6.69 -14.16 -10.34
C GLU A 89 -6.84 -12.83 -11.09
N ARG A 90 -6.41 -11.73 -10.47
CA ARG A 90 -6.36 -10.39 -11.07
C ARG A 90 -4.95 -9.97 -11.46
N GLY A 91 -3.99 -10.91 -11.53
CA GLY A 91 -2.60 -10.63 -11.88
C GLY A 91 -1.77 -10.01 -10.76
N GLY A 92 -2.33 -9.90 -9.54
CA GLY A 92 -1.58 -9.47 -8.37
C GLY A 92 -0.60 -10.55 -7.91
N SER A 93 0.61 -10.15 -7.53
CA SER A 93 1.58 -11.02 -6.90
C SER A 93 2.29 -10.30 -5.77
N ASP A 94 2.95 -11.06 -4.90
CA ASP A 94 3.81 -10.51 -3.87
C ASP A 94 4.91 -9.59 -4.44
N GLU A 95 5.50 -10.00 -5.57
CA GLU A 95 6.56 -9.24 -6.24
C GLU A 95 6.02 -7.93 -6.81
N GLU A 96 4.82 -7.94 -7.39
CA GLU A 96 4.16 -6.73 -7.89
C GLU A 96 3.87 -5.75 -6.76
N VAL A 97 3.34 -6.22 -5.62
CA VAL A 97 3.09 -5.35 -4.45
C VAL A 97 4.38 -4.72 -3.95
N ARG A 98 5.48 -5.48 -3.88
CA ARG A 98 6.80 -4.97 -3.50
C ARG A 98 7.37 -3.97 -4.50
N GLN A 99 7.30 -4.26 -5.80
CA GLN A 99 7.76 -3.35 -6.84
C GLN A 99 7.01 -2.02 -6.78
N VAL A 100 5.70 -2.07 -6.52
CA VAL A 100 4.92 -0.86 -6.33
C VAL A 100 5.39 -0.07 -5.11
N ILE A 101 5.65 -0.73 -3.98
CA ILE A 101 6.20 -0.04 -2.81
C ILE A 101 7.55 0.59 -3.14
N ASP A 102 8.43 -0.11 -3.87
CA ASP A 102 9.73 0.43 -4.29
C ASP A 102 9.58 1.68 -5.18
N VAL A 103 8.60 1.67 -6.11
CA VAL A 103 8.28 2.82 -6.97
C VAL A 103 7.77 4.00 -6.16
N LEU A 104 6.85 3.76 -5.22
CA LEU A 104 6.30 4.80 -4.35
C LEU A 104 7.36 5.37 -3.42
N ALA A 105 8.18 4.52 -2.83
CA ALA A 105 9.30 4.92 -2.00
C ALA A 105 10.32 5.73 -2.82
N GLY A 106 10.64 5.28 -4.03
CA GLY A 106 11.79 5.79 -4.79
C GLY A 106 13.11 5.17 -4.33
N TRP A 107 13.06 4.12 -3.51
CA TRP A 107 14.18 3.26 -3.13
C TRP A 107 13.68 1.82 -2.99
N ARG A 108 14.59 0.85 -3.03
CA ARG A 108 14.26 -0.55 -2.79
C ARG A 108 14.09 -0.85 -1.31
N LEU A 109 12.99 -1.48 -0.93
CA LEU A 109 12.87 -2.10 0.39
C LEU A 109 13.97 -3.17 0.55
N ALA A 110 14.59 -3.21 1.73
CA ALA A 110 15.51 -4.29 2.08
C ALA A 110 14.76 -5.63 2.04
N ARG A 111 15.41 -6.67 1.51
CA ARG A 111 14.82 -8.01 1.33
C ARG A 111 14.46 -8.69 2.65
#